data_AF-A0A4Q9Z9P8-F1
#
_entry.id   AF-A0A4Q9Z9P8-F1
#
_cell.length_a   1.000
_cell.length_b   1.000
_cell.length_c   1.000
_cell.angle_alpha   90.00
_cell.angle_beta   90.00
_cell.angle_gamma   90.00
#
_symmetry.space_group_name_H-M   'P 1'
#
loop_
_entity.id
_entity.type
_entity.pdbx_description
1 polymer ?
#
loop_
_entity_poly.entity_id
_entity_poly.type
_entity_poly.pdbx_seq_one_letter_code
_entity_poly.pdbx_strand_id
1 'polypeptide(L)'
;MKITIKETQNPTIVKFEFPDFITQNENFEYKNIDEAKNSPLAQQLFYLPFVKTVYISGNFIAVERFSIVEWSDVQEAVAEQIENYINNGGVIVLANQNPVKKQPVSVYGETTPNPASLKFVVNKALTKNAFEFKNIDEAKASPLAQELFKFHYVKELFIAENYISVTKYDSTSWDEITLELRTFIKQFIENGGTVIDETQVANDIKQEKQQIKNFDHLDTTSQQIINILEEYVKPAVAADGGNILFDSYNEADKRVKVVLQGACNGCPSSTFTLKSGIENMLKDMLNDKDIVVEALNG
;
A
#
# COMPACT_ATOMS: atom_id res chain seq x y z
N MET A 1 -27.03 25.58 9.31
CA MET A 1 -25.75 24.93 9.62
C MET A 1 -24.67 25.99 9.46
N LYS A 2 -23.78 26.12 10.45
CA LYS A 2 -22.69 27.10 10.40
C LYS A 2 -21.39 26.37 10.10
N ILE A 3 -20.68 26.78 9.07
CA ILE A 3 -19.41 26.17 8.67
C ILE A 3 -18.23 26.99 9.21
N THR A 4 -17.10 26.33 9.43
CA THR A 4 -15.86 26.96 9.89
C THR A 4 -14.86 26.99 8.76
N ILE A 5 -14.32 28.16 8.46
CA ILE A 5 -13.28 28.33 7.45
C ILE A 5 -11.93 28.04 8.09
N LYS A 6 -11.12 27.18 7.46
CA LYS A 6 -9.74 26.89 7.87
C LYS A 6 -8.79 27.04 6.69
N GLU A 7 -7.75 27.82 6.90
CA GLU A 7 -6.64 27.91 5.96
C GLU A 7 -5.84 26.60 5.94
N THR A 8 -5.20 26.32 4.81
CA THR A 8 -4.31 25.17 4.66
C THR A 8 -2.88 25.65 4.46
N GLN A 9 -1.91 24.73 4.51
CA GLN A 9 -0.52 25.06 4.16
C GLN A 9 -0.37 25.50 2.69
N ASN A 10 -1.34 25.18 1.84
CA ASN A 10 -1.40 25.67 0.46
C ASN A 10 -2.29 26.92 0.40
N PRO A 11 -1.73 28.11 0.08
CA PRO A 11 -2.51 29.35 0.03
C PRO A 11 -3.57 29.39 -1.07
N THR A 12 -3.55 28.46 -2.04
CA THR A 12 -4.61 28.33 -3.04
C THR A 12 -5.78 27.48 -2.56
N ILE A 13 -5.68 26.82 -1.40
CA ILE A 13 -6.69 25.90 -0.88
C ILE A 13 -7.20 26.38 0.48
N VAL A 14 -8.52 26.48 0.59
CA VAL A 14 -9.23 26.74 1.84
C VAL A 14 -10.18 25.58 2.14
N LYS A 15 -10.28 25.21 3.42
CA LYS A 15 -11.21 24.20 3.94
C LYS A 15 -12.42 24.86 4.57
N PHE A 16 -13.59 24.33 4.25
CA PHE A 16 -14.88 24.64 4.85
C PHE A 16 -15.33 23.42 5.66
N GLU A 17 -15.17 23.51 6.98
CA GLU A 17 -15.49 22.42 7.90
C GLU A 17 -16.93 22.51 8.41
N PHE A 18 -17.59 21.36 8.45
CA PHE A 18 -18.92 21.15 8.96
C PHE A 18 -18.87 20.62 10.38
N PRO A 19 -19.89 20.92 11.21
CA PRO A 19 -20.00 20.36 12.56
C PRO A 19 -20.21 18.83 12.53
N ASP A 20 -20.87 18.31 11.49
CA ASP A 20 -21.17 16.89 11.31
C ASP A 20 -20.44 16.33 10.07
N PHE A 21 -20.24 15.01 10.05
CA PHE A 21 -19.70 14.32 8.87
C PHE A 21 -20.67 14.46 7.68
N ILE A 22 -20.13 14.87 6.54
CA ILE A 22 -20.88 15.09 5.29
C ILE A 22 -20.68 13.97 4.26
N THR A 23 -19.71 13.10 4.49
CA THR A 23 -19.44 11.92 3.66
C THR A 23 -19.39 10.67 4.54
N GLN A 24 -19.86 9.54 4.02
CA GLN A 24 -19.82 8.25 4.74
C GLN A 24 -18.43 7.59 4.64
N ASN A 25 -17.37 8.31 5.02
CA ASN A 25 -15.96 7.91 4.85
C ASN A 25 -15.57 7.68 3.38
N GLU A 26 -16.07 8.52 2.47
CA GLU A 26 -15.67 8.54 1.07
C GLU A 26 -15.02 9.89 0.78
N ASN A 27 -13.94 9.87 0.01
CA ASN A 27 -13.22 11.08 -0.38
C ASN A 27 -13.44 11.29 -1.87
N PHE A 28 -13.83 12.49 -2.25
CA PHE A 28 -14.07 12.86 -3.63
C PHE A 28 -13.15 14.00 -4.02
N GLU A 29 -12.54 13.90 -5.20
CA GLU A 29 -11.82 14.97 -5.86
C GLU A 29 -12.47 15.18 -7.23
N TYR A 30 -12.83 16.42 -7.52
CA TYR A 30 -13.37 16.83 -8.80
C TYR A 30 -12.51 17.94 -9.37
N LYS A 31 -12.18 17.86 -10.67
CA LYS A 31 -11.40 18.88 -11.38
C LYS A 31 -12.24 19.74 -12.33
N ASN A 32 -13.49 19.34 -12.55
CA ASN A 32 -14.44 20.04 -13.41
C ASN A 32 -15.88 19.62 -13.12
N ILE A 33 -16.83 20.34 -13.71
CA ILE A 33 -18.28 20.11 -13.57
C ILE A 33 -18.74 18.75 -14.10
N ASP A 34 -18.05 18.19 -15.11
CA ASP A 34 -18.40 16.91 -15.74
C ASP A 34 -18.05 15.71 -14.85
N GLU A 35 -16.97 15.81 -14.07
CA GLU A 35 -16.59 14.83 -13.05
C GLU A 35 -17.52 14.90 -11.82
N ALA A 36 -18.04 16.08 -11.51
CA ALA A 36 -18.88 16.36 -10.35
C ALA A 36 -20.34 15.89 -10.46
N LYS A 37 -20.70 15.01 -11.41
CA LYS A 37 -22.08 14.56 -11.63
C LYS A 37 -22.76 13.94 -10.40
N ASN A 38 -21.97 13.32 -9.52
CA ASN A 38 -22.46 12.74 -8.27
C ASN A 38 -22.47 13.74 -7.09
N SER A 39 -22.04 15.00 -7.28
CA SER A 39 -22.06 16.04 -6.25
C SER A 39 -22.67 17.33 -6.80
N PRO A 40 -23.98 17.54 -6.61
CA PRO A 40 -24.66 18.77 -7.01
C PRO A 40 -24.03 20.03 -6.39
N LEU A 41 -23.53 19.93 -5.16
CA LEU A 41 -22.79 21.04 -4.53
C LEU A 41 -21.46 21.32 -5.25
N ALA A 42 -20.67 20.29 -5.59
CA ALA A 42 -19.44 20.51 -6.35
C ALA A 42 -19.73 21.12 -7.72
N GLN A 43 -20.80 20.69 -8.41
CA GLN A 43 -21.23 21.33 -9.65
C GLN A 43 -21.53 22.82 -9.45
N GLN A 44 -22.22 23.19 -8.36
CA GLN A 44 -22.47 24.58 -8.02
C GLN A 44 -21.19 25.38 -7.79
N LEU A 45 -20.22 24.81 -7.08
CA LEU A 45 -18.93 25.45 -6.83
C LEU A 45 -18.15 25.67 -8.13
N PHE A 46 -18.24 24.78 -9.12
CA PHE A 46 -17.61 24.98 -10.43
C PHE A 46 -18.22 26.09 -11.30
N TYR A 47 -19.40 26.63 -10.96
CA TYR A 47 -19.90 27.84 -11.61
C TYR A 47 -19.15 29.10 -11.15
N LEU A 48 -18.40 29.03 -10.06
CA LEU A 48 -17.49 30.09 -9.66
C LEU A 48 -16.26 30.05 -10.57
N PRO A 49 -15.98 31.10 -11.35
CA PRO A 49 -14.98 31.07 -12.43
C PRO A 49 -13.54 30.89 -11.94
N PHE A 50 -13.32 31.05 -10.63
CA PHE A 50 -12.02 30.89 -10.00
C PHE A 50 -11.80 29.49 -9.40
N VAL A 51 -12.80 28.61 -9.37
CA VAL A 51 -12.66 27.29 -8.76
C VAL A 51 -11.94 26.35 -9.71
N LYS A 52 -10.82 25.78 -9.24
CA LYS A 52 -9.97 24.84 -9.98
C LYS A 52 -10.26 23.40 -9.61
N THR A 53 -10.37 23.10 -8.31
CA THR A 53 -10.56 21.73 -7.80
C THR A 53 -11.46 21.78 -6.57
N VAL A 54 -12.34 20.79 -6.42
CA VAL A 54 -13.20 20.62 -5.24
C VAL A 54 -12.92 19.26 -4.61
N TYR A 55 -12.60 19.26 -3.33
CA TYR A 55 -12.38 18.08 -2.51
C TYR A 55 -13.50 17.96 -1.47
N ILE A 56 -14.10 16.78 -1.33
CA ILE A 56 -15.13 16.50 -0.33
C ILE A 56 -14.70 15.28 0.46
N SER A 57 -14.50 15.43 1.77
CA SER A 57 -13.96 14.34 2.61
C SER A 57 -14.35 14.54 4.07
N GLY A 58 -14.71 13.46 4.75
CA GLY A 58 -15.07 13.46 6.17
C GLY A 58 -16.16 14.49 6.47
N ASN A 59 -15.79 15.52 7.23
CA ASN A 59 -16.63 16.65 7.63
C ASN A 59 -16.21 17.97 6.96
N PHE A 60 -15.50 17.97 5.82
CA PHE A 60 -15.07 19.22 5.18
C PHE A 60 -15.14 19.18 3.67
N ILE A 61 -15.25 20.38 3.08
CA ILE A 61 -15.04 20.63 1.66
C ILE A 61 -13.80 21.52 1.52
N ALA A 62 -12.82 21.10 0.74
CA ALA A 62 -11.69 21.95 0.37
C ALA A 62 -11.88 22.43 -1.06
N VAL A 63 -11.65 23.72 -1.29
CA VAL A 63 -11.73 24.32 -2.62
C VAL A 63 -10.36 24.86 -2.97
N GLU A 64 -9.84 24.46 -4.11
CA GLU A 64 -8.66 25.05 -4.72
C GLU A 64 -9.09 26.12 -5.73
N ARG A 65 -8.49 27.31 -5.66
CA ARG A 65 -8.73 28.39 -6.63
C ARG A 65 -7.62 28.52 -7.66
N PHE A 66 -7.94 29.10 -8.82
CA PHE A 66 -6.98 29.72 -9.72
C PHE A 66 -6.40 31.00 -9.10
N SER A 67 -5.18 31.37 -9.49
CA SER A 67 -4.46 32.57 -9.02
C SER A 67 -5.01 33.89 -9.56
N ILE A 68 -6.32 33.97 -9.82
CA ILE A 68 -7.02 35.14 -10.36
C ILE A 68 -7.79 35.95 -9.31
N VAL A 69 -7.94 35.40 -8.10
CA VAL A 69 -8.65 36.03 -6.96
C VAL A 69 -8.00 35.58 -5.66
N GLU A 70 -8.02 36.38 -4.60
CA GLU A 70 -7.50 35.97 -3.28
C GLU A 70 -8.61 35.42 -2.37
N TRP A 71 -8.27 34.44 -1.52
CA TRP A 71 -9.26 33.81 -0.64
C TRP A 71 -9.85 34.77 0.39
N SER A 72 -9.07 35.77 0.85
CA SER A 72 -9.54 36.83 1.75
C SER A 72 -10.78 37.55 1.23
N ASP A 73 -10.95 37.61 -0.09
CA ASP A 73 -11.98 38.41 -0.74
C ASP A 73 -13.26 37.60 -1.01
N VAL A 74 -13.16 36.27 -1.06
CA VAL A 74 -14.25 35.39 -1.52
C VAL A 74 -14.63 34.28 -0.54
N GLN A 75 -13.80 33.94 0.44
CA GLN A 75 -14.04 32.78 1.32
C GLN A 75 -15.36 32.88 2.09
N GLU A 76 -15.72 34.07 2.58
CA GLU A 76 -16.99 34.29 3.30
C GLU A 76 -18.19 34.10 2.38
N ALA A 77 -18.11 34.59 1.14
CA ALA A 77 -19.19 34.44 0.15
C ALA A 77 -19.36 32.97 -0.28
N VAL A 78 -18.26 32.23 -0.45
CA VAL A 78 -18.31 30.79 -0.74
C VAL A 78 -18.88 30.03 0.45
N ALA A 79 -18.50 30.40 1.68
CA ALA A 79 -19.04 29.79 2.88
C ALA A 79 -20.55 30.01 2.99
N GLU A 80 -21.01 31.24 2.80
CA GLU A 80 -22.43 31.58 2.79
C GLU A 80 -23.20 30.81 1.70
N GLN A 81 -22.62 30.64 0.50
CA GLN A 81 -23.22 29.86 -0.57
C GLN A 81 -23.40 28.38 -0.18
N ILE A 82 -22.37 27.78 0.42
CA ILE A 82 -22.41 26.40 0.91
C ILE A 82 -23.45 26.25 2.02
N GLU A 83 -23.47 27.17 3.00
CA GLU A 83 -24.45 27.17 4.09
C GLU A 83 -25.88 27.28 3.58
N ASN A 84 -26.14 28.24 2.68
CA ASN A 84 -27.45 28.44 2.08
C ASN A 84 -27.90 27.23 1.27
N TYR A 85 -26.99 26.61 0.51
CA TYR A 85 -27.31 25.40 -0.24
C TYR A 85 -27.80 24.28 0.67
N ILE A 86 -27.09 24.04 1.78
CA ILE A 86 -27.42 22.96 2.72
C ILE A 86 -28.66 23.29 3.56
N ASN A 87 -28.80 24.53 4.01
CA ASN A 87 -29.97 24.98 4.77
C ASN A 87 -31.27 24.86 3.95
N ASN A 88 -31.17 24.97 2.62
CA ASN A 88 -32.28 24.76 1.69
C ASN A 88 -32.51 23.28 1.32
N GLY A 89 -31.86 22.34 2.01
CA GLY A 89 -31.98 20.90 1.77
C GLY A 89 -31.18 20.39 0.57
N GLY A 90 -30.17 21.15 0.13
CA GLY A 90 -29.27 20.75 -0.94
C GLY A 90 -28.46 19.50 -0.58
N VAL A 91 -28.21 18.66 -1.58
CA VAL A 91 -27.48 17.39 -1.40
C VAL A 91 -26.02 17.60 -1.75
N ILE A 92 -25.12 17.37 -0.79
CA ILE A 92 -23.67 17.55 -0.98
C ILE A 92 -23.14 16.51 -1.97
N VAL A 93 -23.39 15.22 -1.72
CA VAL A 93 -23.07 14.11 -2.62
C VAL A 93 -24.33 13.25 -2.75
N LEU A 94 -24.73 12.94 -3.97
CA LEU A 94 -25.81 11.99 -4.23
C LEU A 94 -25.43 10.65 -3.63
N ALA A 95 -26.31 10.09 -2.81
CA ALA A 95 -26.14 8.72 -2.34
C ALA A 95 -25.97 7.82 -3.57
N ASN A 96 -24.84 7.11 -3.64
CA ASN A 96 -24.57 6.15 -4.71
C ASN A 96 -25.78 5.22 -4.83
N GLN A 97 -26.49 5.22 -5.96
CA GLN A 97 -27.62 4.31 -6.19
C GLN A 97 -27.18 2.84 -6.22
N ASN A 98 -25.88 2.63 -6.43
CA ASN A 98 -25.16 1.40 -6.15
C ASN A 98 -24.02 1.73 -5.17
N PRO A 99 -24.25 1.76 -3.85
CA PRO A 99 -23.11 1.85 -2.94
C PRO A 99 -22.22 0.66 -3.27
N VAL A 100 -20.95 0.90 -3.59
CA VAL A 100 -19.96 -0.19 -3.59
C VAL A 100 -20.11 -0.81 -2.22
N LYS A 101 -20.63 -2.05 -2.19
CA LYS A 101 -21.03 -2.71 -0.96
C LYS A 101 -19.76 -2.83 -0.13
N LYS A 102 -19.54 -1.90 0.81
CA LYS A 102 -18.29 -1.79 1.57
C LYS A 102 -18.00 -3.15 2.14
N GLN A 103 -16.94 -3.77 1.63
CA GLN A 103 -16.67 -5.11 2.06
C GLN A 103 -16.11 -5.02 3.47
N PRO A 104 -16.55 -5.85 4.43
CA PRO A 104 -15.98 -5.82 5.78
C PRO A 104 -14.50 -6.21 5.68
N VAL A 105 -13.60 -5.31 6.06
CA VAL A 105 -12.15 -5.51 6.05
C VAL A 105 -11.58 -5.07 7.39
N SER A 106 -10.72 -5.91 7.97
CA SER A 106 -9.89 -5.52 9.11
C SER A 106 -8.43 -5.56 8.69
N VAL A 107 -7.70 -4.54 9.11
CA VAL A 107 -6.25 -4.43 8.94
C VAL A 107 -5.63 -4.18 10.30
N TYR A 108 -4.59 -4.93 10.65
CA TYR A 108 -3.82 -4.73 11.88
C TYR A 108 -2.33 -4.89 11.61
N GLY A 109 -1.48 -4.26 12.44
CA GLY A 109 -0.03 -4.30 12.30
C GLY A 109 0.59 -5.38 13.19
N GLU A 110 1.57 -6.09 12.66
CA GLU A 110 2.44 -7.05 13.35
C GLU A 110 3.89 -6.58 13.20
N THR A 111 4.64 -6.61 14.30
CA THR A 111 6.08 -6.30 14.29
C THR A 111 6.85 -7.40 13.58
N THR A 112 7.86 -7.01 12.80
CA THR A 112 8.78 -7.96 12.17
C THR A 112 10.13 -7.95 12.88
N PRO A 113 11.00 -8.95 12.67
CA PRO A 113 12.38 -8.91 13.16
C PRO A 113 13.20 -7.73 12.59
N ASN A 114 12.77 -7.14 11.47
CA ASN A 114 13.38 -5.96 10.89
C ASN A 114 12.76 -4.68 11.48
N PRO A 115 13.51 -3.87 12.24
CA PRO A 115 12.96 -2.66 12.88
C PRO A 115 12.50 -1.60 11.87
N ALA A 116 12.99 -1.65 10.63
CA ALA A 116 12.56 -0.77 9.57
C ALA A 116 11.29 -1.26 8.85
N SER A 117 10.77 -2.45 9.17
CA SER A 117 9.64 -3.06 8.46
C SER A 117 8.49 -3.45 9.41
N LEU A 118 7.26 -3.12 9.02
CA LEU A 118 6.04 -3.48 9.73
C LEU A 118 5.09 -4.22 8.78
N LYS A 119 4.51 -5.32 9.25
CA LYS A 119 3.59 -6.16 8.49
C LYS A 119 2.15 -5.77 8.79
N PHE A 120 1.39 -5.38 7.77
CA PHE A 120 -0.04 -5.10 7.87
C PHE A 120 -0.83 -6.30 7.36
N VAL A 121 -1.50 -7.01 8.27
CA VAL A 121 -2.30 -8.20 7.95
C VAL A 121 -3.74 -7.82 7.71
N VAL A 122 -4.31 -8.36 6.64
CA VAL A 122 -5.68 -8.17 6.20
C VAL A 122 -6.46 -9.48 6.40
N ASN A 123 -7.72 -9.41 6.78
CA ASN A 123 -8.59 -10.59 6.91
C ASN A 123 -9.06 -11.17 5.56
N LYS A 124 -8.37 -10.85 4.46
CA LYS A 124 -8.70 -11.29 3.09
C LYS A 124 -7.43 -11.49 2.29
N ALA A 125 -7.48 -12.46 1.38
CA ALA A 125 -6.44 -12.62 0.38
C ALA A 125 -6.36 -11.38 -0.52
N LEU A 126 -5.16 -10.83 -0.64
CA LEU A 126 -4.77 -9.70 -1.49
C LEU A 126 -4.23 -10.20 -2.83
N THR A 127 -3.46 -11.29 -2.82
CA THR A 127 -2.76 -11.81 -3.99
C THR A 127 -2.44 -13.31 -3.85
N LYS A 128 -2.24 -13.99 -4.98
CA LYS A 128 -1.77 -15.39 -5.03
C LYS A 128 -0.25 -15.53 -5.07
N ASN A 129 0.45 -14.51 -5.55
CA ASN A 129 1.91 -14.52 -5.67
C ASN A 129 2.51 -13.42 -4.79
N ALA A 130 3.76 -13.57 -4.41
CA ALA A 130 4.52 -12.54 -3.72
C ALA A 130 4.99 -11.45 -4.71
N PHE A 131 4.94 -10.20 -4.27
CA PHE A 131 5.39 -9.04 -5.04
C PHE A 131 6.24 -8.14 -4.15
N GLU A 132 7.39 -7.73 -4.67
CA GLU A 132 8.28 -6.76 -4.03
C GLU A 132 8.39 -5.54 -4.94
N PHE A 133 8.29 -4.35 -4.35
CA PHE A 133 8.44 -3.09 -5.04
C PHE A 133 9.43 -2.24 -4.26
N LYS A 134 10.51 -1.80 -4.92
CA LYS A 134 11.54 -0.97 -4.30
C LYS A 134 11.35 0.52 -4.52
N ASN A 135 10.46 0.87 -5.44
CA ASN A 135 10.13 2.24 -5.80
C ASN A 135 8.78 2.30 -6.53
N ILE A 136 8.30 3.52 -6.73
CA ILE A 136 7.03 3.79 -7.41
C ILE A 136 7.00 3.34 -8.89
N ASP A 137 8.15 3.30 -9.57
CA ASP A 137 8.23 2.94 -10.99
C ASP A 137 8.04 1.43 -11.22
N GLU A 138 8.46 0.62 -10.26
CA GLU A 138 8.21 -0.84 -10.21
C GLU A 138 6.76 -1.17 -9.83
N ALA A 139 6.08 -0.25 -9.15
CA ALA A 139 4.74 -0.44 -8.59
C ALA A 139 3.58 -0.39 -9.61
N LYS A 140 3.84 -0.37 -10.92
CA LYS A 140 2.80 -0.25 -11.96
C LYS A 140 1.71 -1.31 -11.88
N ALA A 141 2.08 -2.52 -11.44
CA ALA A 141 1.14 -3.62 -11.27
C ALA A 141 0.35 -3.55 -9.96
N SER A 142 0.54 -2.52 -9.13
CA SER A 142 -0.15 -2.38 -7.85
C SER A 142 -0.58 -0.93 -7.61
N PRO A 143 -1.85 -0.59 -7.94
CA PRO A 143 -2.39 0.72 -7.62
C PRO A 143 -2.28 1.06 -6.12
N LEU A 144 -2.46 0.07 -5.23
CA LEU A 144 -2.22 0.25 -3.79
C LEU A 144 -0.78 0.67 -3.52
N ALA A 145 0.21 -0.01 -4.09
CA ALA A 145 1.62 0.32 -3.88
C ALA A 145 1.96 1.70 -4.43
N GLN A 146 1.44 2.09 -5.60
CA GLN A 146 1.64 3.44 -6.15
C GLN A 146 1.16 4.53 -5.19
N GLU A 147 0.00 4.35 -4.58
CA GLU A 147 -0.50 5.29 -3.57
C GLU A 147 0.32 5.25 -2.28
N LEU A 148 0.75 4.07 -1.82
CA LEU A 148 1.61 3.92 -0.64
C LEU A 148 2.99 4.58 -0.84
N PHE A 149 3.55 4.56 -2.04
CA PHE A 149 4.81 5.27 -2.33
C PHE A 149 4.69 6.79 -2.30
N LYS A 150 3.48 7.38 -2.29
CA LYS A 150 3.30 8.82 -2.12
C LYS A 150 3.61 9.29 -0.70
N PHE A 151 3.58 8.38 0.29
CA PHE A 151 4.04 8.67 1.63
C PHE A 151 5.58 8.72 1.63
N HIS A 152 6.14 9.89 1.89
CA HIS A 152 7.58 10.15 1.77
C HIS A 152 8.49 9.25 2.62
N TYR A 153 7.93 8.59 3.65
CA TYR A 153 8.65 7.70 4.54
C TYR A 153 8.66 6.24 4.05
N VAL A 154 7.86 5.87 3.04
CA VAL A 154 7.81 4.50 2.50
C VAL A 154 8.99 4.28 1.54
N LYS A 155 9.80 3.27 1.85
CA LYS A 155 11.01 2.90 1.09
C LYS A 155 10.75 1.73 0.16
N GLU A 156 10.22 0.63 0.70
CA GLU A 156 9.95 -0.61 -0.04
C GLU A 156 8.60 -1.18 0.42
N LEU A 157 7.95 -1.92 -0.48
CA LEU A 157 6.68 -2.59 -0.22
C LEU A 157 6.80 -4.05 -0.64
N PHE A 158 6.26 -4.93 0.18
CA PHE A 158 6.14 -6.34 -0.14
C PHE A 158 4.69 -6.80 0.11
N ILE A 159 4.07 -7.40 -0.90
CA ILE A 159 2.66 -7.82 -0.86
C ILE A 159 2.59 -9.31 -1.16
N ALA A 160 2.07 -10.09 -0.22
CA ALA A 160 1.89 -11.53 -0.39
C ALA A 160 0.66 -12.00 0.39
N GLU A 161 0.02 -13.05 -0.13
CA GLU A 161 -1.16 -13.69 0.46
C GLU A 161 -2.19 -12.67 0.95
N ASN A 162 -2.26 -12.41 2.26
CA ASN A 162 -3.19 -11.52 2.92
C ASN A 162 -2.50 -10.36 3.69
N TYR A 163 -1.22 -10.08 3.44
CA TYR A 163 -0.48 -9.05 4.16
C TYR A 163 0.37 -8.16 3.25
N ILE A 164 0.70 -6.98 3.78
CA ILE A 164 1.57 -5.98 3.17
C ILE A 164 2.66 -5.64 4.16
N SER A 165 3.91 -5.93 3.87
CA SER A 165 5.05 -5.43 4.64
C SER A 165 5.51 -4.10 4.05
N VAL A 166 5.58 -3.10 4.91
CA VAL A 166 6.05 -1.76 4.55
C VAL A 166 7.40 -1.55 5.21
N THR A 167 8.44 -1.30 4.41
CA THR A 167 9.74 -0.88 4.92
C THR A 167 9.83 0.64 4.80
N LYS A 168 10.22 1.32 5.88
CA LYS A 168 10.35 2.78 5.94
C LYS A 168 11.80 3.25 5.83
N TYR A 169 12.00 4.53 5.53
CA TYR A 169 13.28 5.20 5.76
C TYR A 169 13.54 5.41 7.27
N ASP A 170 14.81 5.55 7.66
CA ASP A 170 15.23 5.66 9.07
C ASP A 170 14.75 6.95 9.77
N SER A 171 14.30 7.95 9.03
CA SER A 171 13.94 9.28 9.53
C SER A 171 12.61 9.37 10.30
N THR A 172 11.83 8.28 10.39
CA THR A 172 10.45 8.33 10.90
C THR A 172 10.18 7.16 11.85
N SER A 173 9.40 7.37 12.92
CA SER A 173 9.04 6.30 13.87
C SER A 173 7.78 5.55 13.43
N TRP A 174 7.72 4.24 13.69
CA TRP A 174 6.51 3.45 13.45
C TRP A 174 5.32 3.94 14.28
N ASP A 175 5.55 4.43 15.50
CA ASP A 175 4.49 4.94 16.37
C ASP A 175 3.71 6.13 15.74
N GLU A 176 4.38 6.89 14.88
CA GLU A 176 3.80 8.07 14.21
C GLU A 176 2.97 7.69 12.98
N ILE A 177 3.43 6.71 12.21
CA ILE A 177 2.87 6.40 10.87
C ILE A 177 1.97 5.16 10.83
N THR A 178 1.99 4.31 11.86
CA THR A 178 1.26 3.02 11.84
C THR A 178 -0.24 3.23 11.67
N LEU A 179 -0.83 4.20 12.38
CA LEU A 179 -2.27 4.45 12.30
C LEU A 179 -2.69 4.99 10.93
N GLU A 180 -1.89 5.88 10.35
CA GLU A 180 -2.12 6.47 9.03
C GLU A 180 -2.10 5.39 7.95
N LEU A 181 -1.02 4.61 7.87
CA LEU A 181 -0.88 3.51 6.90
C LEU A 181 -1.98 2.46 7.06
N ARG A 182 -2.26 2.03 8.29
CA ARG A 182 -3.32 1.05 8.56
C ARG A 182 -4.69 1.55 8.09
N THR A 183 -4.99 2.82 8.35
CA THR A 183 -6.26 3.44 7.96
C THR A 183 -6.35 3.55 6.45
N PHE A 184 -5.27 3.99 5.80
CA PHE A 184 -5.19 4.09 4.35
C PHE A 184 -5.40 2.73 3.67
N ILE A 185 -4.64 1.69 4.06
CA ILE A 185 -4.76 0.33 3.49
C ILE A 185 -6.18 -0.19 3.69
N LYS A 186 -6.73 -0.04 4.89
CA LYS A 186 -8.10 -0.45 5.19
C LYS A 186 -9.10 0.22 4.26
N GLN A 187 -9.08 1.55 4.16
CA GLN A 187 -10.02 2.31 3.34
C GLN A 187 -9.88 1.97 1.85
N PHE A 188 -8.65 1.81 1.36
CA PHE A 188 -8.39 1.43 -0.02
C PHE A 188 -9.09 0.11 -0.37
N ILE A 189 -8.94 -0.92 0.48
CA ILE A 189 -9.53 -2.23 0.25
C ILE A 189 -11.04 -2.23 0.50
N GLU A 190 -11.52 -1.54 1.55
CA GLU A 190 -12.97 -1.42 1.85
C GLU A 190 -13.75 -0.78 0.69
N ASN A 191 -13.12 0.16 -0.01
CA ASN A 191 -13.69 0.86 -1.16
C ASN A 191 -13.54 0.07 -2.48
N GLY A 192 -13.00 -1.15 -2.44
CA GLY A 192 -12.85 -2.02 -3.62
C GLY A 192 -11.65 -1.66 -4.51
N GLY A 193 -10.66 -0.95 -3.97
CA GLY A 193 -9.41 -0.66 -4.68
C GLY A 193 -8.68 -1.94 -5.09
N THR A 194 -8.09 -1.93 -6.29
CA THR A 194 -7.32 -3.07 -6.80
C THR A 194 -5.93 -3.08 -6.17
N VAL A 195 -5.60 -4.15 -5.44
CA VAL A 195 -4.31 -4.28 -4.75
C VAL A 195 -3.20 -4.64 -5.72
N ILE A 196 -3.41 -5.69 -6.52
CA ILE A 196 -2.52 -6.10 -7.62
C ILE A 196 -3.37 -6.24 -8.89
N ASP A 197 -2.93 -5.61 -9.98
CA ASP A 197 -3.41 -5.87 -11.34
C ASP A 197 -2.52 -6.94 -11.99
N GLU A 198 -2.97 -8.18 -11.95
CA GLU A 198 -2.24 -9.33 -12.52
C GLU A 198 -1.97 -9.19 -14.02
N THR A 199 -2.69 -8.34 -14.75
CA THR A 199 -2.49 -8.12 -16.19
C THR A 199 -1.24 -7.28 -16.50
N GLN A 200 -0.79 -6.47 -15.54
CA GLN A 200 0.35 -5.55 -15.68
C GLN A 200 1.66 -6.13 -15.14
N VAL A 201 1.66 -7.39 -14.68
CA VAL A 201 2.85 -7.97 -14.08
C VAL A 201 3.85 -8.39 -15.16
N ALA A 202 4.82 -7.52 -15.42
CA ALA A 202 5.73 -7.72 -16.55
C ALA A 202 7.00 -8.53 -16.22
N ASN A 203 7.57 -8.52 -15.00
CA ASN A 203 8.94 -9.05 -14.81
C ASN A 203 9.20 -9.94 -13.56
N ASP A 204 8.68 -9.67 -12.36
CA ASP A 204 9.13 -10.42 -11.16
C ASP A 204 8.49 -11.82 -11.02
N ILE A 205 7.23 -11.98 -11.44
CA ILE A 205 6.56 -13.29 -11.54
C ILE A 205 7.35 -14.27 -12.42
N LYS A 206 8.15 -13.78 -13.38
CA LYS A 206 8.89 -14.66 -14.28
C LYS A 206 9.96 -15.45 -13.54
N GLN A 207 10.60 -14.93 -12.49
CA GLN A 207 11.68 -15.66 -11.81
C GLN A 207 11.14 -16.83 -10.96
N GLU A 208 10.18 -16.60 -10.06
CA GLU A 208 9.57 -17.66 -9.25
C GLU A 208 8.86 -18.70 -10.14
N LYS A 209 8.09 -18.27 -11.16
CA LYS A 209 7.46 -19.21 -12.10
C LYS A 209 8.44 -19.91 -13.04
N GLN A 210 9.59 -19.33 -13.40
CA GLN A 210 10.58 -20.02 -14.24
C GLN A 210 11.33 -21.10 -13.45
N GLN A 211 11.68 -20.85 -12.19
CA GLN A 211 12.30 -21.87 -11.33
C GLN A 211 11.37 -23.05 -11.06
N ILE A 212 10.10 -22.79 -10.72
CA ILE A 212 9.13 -23.87 -10.50
C ILE A 212 8.85 -24.64 -11.80
N LYS A 213 8.79 -23.96 -12.95
CA LYS A 213 8.60 -24.63 -14.26
C LYS A 213 9.79 -25.49 -14.68
N ASN A 214 10.99 -25.16 -14.24
CA ASN A 214 12.21 -25.94 -14.51
C ASN A 214 12.53 -26.93 -13.38
N PHE A 215 11.70 -27.05 -12.35
CA PHE A 215 11.93 -27.90 -11.18
C PHE A 215 12.27 -29.34 -11.58
N ASP A 216 11.48 -29.93 -12.49
CA ASP A 216 11.66 -31.31 -12.96
C ASP A 216 12.97 -31.53 -13.74
N HIS A 217 13.62 -30.44 -14.18
CA HIS A 217 14.88 -30.47 -14.92
C HIS A 217 16.11 -30.17 -14.05
N LEU A 218 15.91 -29.82 -12.77
CA LEU A 218 17.01 -29.60 -11.83
C LEU A 218 17.59 -30.93 -11.34
N ASP A 219 18.82 -30.90 -10.82
CA ASP A 219 19.40 -32.05 -10.14
C ASP A 219 18.62 -32.40 -8.85
N THR A 220 18.80 -33.63 -8.38
CA THR A 220 18.06 -34.16 -7.22
C THR A 220 18.28 -33.32 -5.95
N THR A 221 19.50 -32.82 -5.73
CA THR A 221 19.80 -32.02 -4.52
C THR A 221 19.13 -30.65 -4.60
N SER A 222 19.16 -29.98 -5.75
CA SER A 222 18.41 -28.74 -5.97
C SER A 222 16.92 -28.90 -5.72
N GLN A 223 16.30 -29.99 -6.24
CA GLN A 223 14.89 -30.28 -5.99
C GLN A 223 14.59 -30.48 -4.50
N GLN A 224 15.45 -31.22 -3.78
CA GLN A 224 15.31 -31.41 -2.34
C GLN A 224 15.45 -30.10 -1.57
N ILE A 225 16.42 -29.24 -1.92
CA ILE A 225 16.59 -27.92 -1.32
C ILE A 225 15.32 -27.09 -1.49
N ILE A 226 14.79 -27.01 -2.71
CA ILE A 226 13.56 -26.24 -2.99
C ILE A 226 12.40 -26.76 -2.13
N ASN A 227 12.20 -28.08 -2.06
CA ASN A 227 11.14 -28.66 -1.23
C ASN A 227 11.30 -28.31 0.25
N ILE A 228 12.54 -28.37 0.78
CA ILE A 228 12.82 -27.99 2.17
C ILE A 228 12.51 -26.50 2.41
N LEU A 229 12.93 -25.63 1.48
CA LEU A 229 12.68 -24.20 1.58
C LEU A 229 11.17 -23.90 1.57
N GLU A 230 10.41 -24.48 0.65
CA GLU A 230 8.97 -24.26 0.54
C GLU A 230 8.19 -24.82 1.76
N GLU A 231 8.57 -25.99 2.27
CA GLU A 231 7.82 -26.66 3.33
C GLU A 231 8.17 -26.14 4.74
N TYR A 232 9.43 -25.81 5.01
CA TYR A 232 9.90 -25.51 6.36
C TYR A 232 10.37 -24.06 6.57
N VAL A 233 10.93 -23.41 5.54
CA VAL A 233 11.52 -22.08 5.68
C VAL A 233 10.53 -20.98 5.30
N LYS A 234 9.90 -21.10 4.14
CA LYS A 234 8.97 -20.11 3.58
C LYS A 234 7.82 -19.77 4.54
N PRO A 235 7.21 -20.71 5.29
CA PRO A 235 6.17 -20.38 6.27
C PRO A 235 6.68 -19.48 7.40
N ALA A 236 7.90 -19.72 7.90
CA ALA A 236 8.50 -18.91 8.96
C ALA A 236 8.85 -17.51 8.44
N VAL A 237 9.41 -17.42 7.24
CA VAL A 237 9.74 -16.16 6.58
C VAL A 237 8.48 -15.33 6.28
N ALA A 238 7.39 -15.97 5.84
CA ALA A 238 6.10 -15.32 5.62
C ALA A 238 5.44 -14.85 6.93
N ALA A 239 5.61 -15.60 8.02
CA ALA A 239 5.18 -15.16 9.35
C ALA A 239 5.86 -13.83 9.72
N ASP A 240 7.15 -13.71 9.44
CA ASP A 240 7.96 -12.50 9.65
C ASP A 240 7.73 -11.39 8.59
N GLY A 241 6.87 -11.61 7.60
CA GLY A 241 6.50 -10.62 6.59
C GLY A 241 7.46 -10.52 5.41
N GLY A 242 8.23 -11.57 5.13
CA GLY A 242 9.11 -11.67 3.97
C GLY A 242 8.76 -12.82 3.04
N ASN A 243 9.65 -13.06 2.07
CA ASN A 243 9.65 -14.26 1.24
C ASN A 243 11.08 -14.74 1.00
N ILE A 244 11.21 -16.02 0.63
CA ILE A 244 12.47 -16.62 0.23
C ILE A 244 12.28 -17.36 -1.09
N LEU A 245 13.21 -17.13 -2.01
CA LEU A 245 13.28 -17.84 -3.27
C LEU A 245 14.61 -18.59 -3.32
N PHE A 246 14.58 -19.81 -3.86
CA PHE A 246 15.80 -20.47 -4.31
C PHE A 246 16.42 -19.63 -5.43
N ASP A 247 17.74 -19.63 -5.59
CA ASP A 247 18.39 -19.03 -6.77
C ASP A 247 19.13 -20.12 -7.55
N SER A 248 20.09 -20.75 -6.87
CA SER A 248 20.95 -21.77 -7.47
C SER A 248 21.61 -22.63 -6.41
N TYR A 249 22.06 -23.82 -6.82
CA TYR A 249 22.93 -24.68 -6.03
C TYR A 249 24.16 -25.05 -6.87
N ASN A 250 25.34 -24.95 -6.27
CA ASN A 250 26.60 -25.38 -6.87
C ASN A 250 27.14 -26.58 -6.09
N GLU A 251 27.23 -27.72 -6.77
CA GLU A 251 27.68 -28.97 -6.17
C GLU A 251 29.18 -28.95 -5.80
N ALA A 252 30.01 -28.23 -6.56
CA ALA A 252 31.46 -28.24 -6.38
C ALA A 252 31.92 -27.59 -5.07
N ASP A 253 31.21 -26.55 -4.61
CA ASP A 253 31.48 -25.85 -3.35
C ASP A 253 30.31 -25.94 -2.35
N LYS A 254 29.32 -26.81 -2.62
CA LYS A 254 28.14 -27.06 -1.79
C LYS A 254 27.36 -25.79 -1.43
N ARG A 255 27.37 -24.80 -2.33
CA ARG A 255 26.80 -23.48 -2.08
C ARG A 255 25.36 -23.38 -2.55
N VAL A 256 24.47 -23.00 -1.65
CA VAL A 256 23.06 -22.71 -1.94
C VAL A 256 22.86 -21.20 -1.92
N LYS A 257 22.42 -20.63 -3.03
CA LYS A 257 22.03 -19.22 -3.12
C LYS A 257 20.53 -19.11 -2.97
N VAL A 258 20.09 -18.16 -2.16
CA VAL A 258 18.68 -17.82 -1.94
C VAL A 258 18.50 -16.32 -2.04
N VAL A 259 17.34 -15.87 -2.50
CA VAL A 259 16.94 -14.47 -2.53
C VAL A 259 15.96 -14.21 -1.39
N LEU A 260 16.27 -13.24 -0.53
CA LEU A 260 15.39 -12.79 0.55
C LEU A 260 14.65 -11.52 0.13
N GLN A 261 13.34 -11.51 0.37
CA GLN A 261 12.45 -10.40 -0.01
C GLN A 261 11.64 -9.90 1.18
N GLY A 262 11.11 -8.69 1.05
CA GLY A 262 10.22 -8.08 2.05
C GLY A 262 10.94 -7.78 3.37
N ALA A 263 10.29 -8.07 4.50
CA ALA A 263 10.84 -7.72 5.81
C ALA A 263 12.18 -8.41 6.13
N CYS A 264 12.48 -9.54 5.49
CA CYS A 264 13.74 -10.27 5.66
C CYS A 264 14.93 -9.66 4.88
N ASN A 265 14.65 -8.68 4.01
CA ASN A 265 15.65 -7.96 3.22
C ASN A 265 16.16 -6.71 3.95
N GLY A 266 17.40 -6.30 3.68
CA GLY A 266 17.93 -5.00 4.10
C GLY A 266 18.33 -4.82 5.58
N CYS A 267 18.16 -5.83 6.44
CA CYS A 267 18.59 -5.78 7.84
C CYS A 267 19.71 -6.81 8.13
N PRO A 268 20.97 -6.37 8.36
CA PRO A 268 22.10 -7.28 8.51
C PRO A 268 21.94 -8.35 9.61
N SER A 269 21.32 -8.00 10.73
CA SER A 269 21.08 -8.93 11.85
C SER A 269 20.05 -10.00 11.50
N SER A 270 18.96 -9.62 10.83
CA SER A 270 17.91 -10.54 10.42
C SER A 270 18.40 -11.47 9.31
N THR A 271 19.11 -10.92 8.31
CA THR A 271 19.72 -11.70 7.23
C THR A 271 20.73 -12.71 7.76
N PHE A 272 21.60 -12.33 8.69
CA PHE A 272 22.59 -13.25 9.26
C PHE A 272 21.94 -14.41 10.03
N THR A 273 20.96 -14.10 10.87
CA THR A 273 20.27 -15.10 11.69
C THR A 273 19.47 -16.07 10.82
N LEU A 274 18.70 -15.54 9.86
CA LEU A 274 17.92 -16.35 8.94
C LEU A 274 18.81 -17.23 8.06
N LYS A 275 19.87 -16.67 7.47
CA LYS A 275 20.88 -17.41 6.70
C LYS A 275 21.44 -18.59 7.50
N SER A 276 21.84 -18.35 8.76
CA SER A 276 22.39 -19.39 9.63
C SER A 276 21.36 -20.46 9.96
N GLY A 277 20.09 -20.08 10.17
CA GLY A 277 18.98 -21.00 10.37
C GLY A 277 18.74 -21.91 9.16
N ILE A 278 18.70 -21.33 7.96
CA ILE A 278 18.54 -22.06 6.70
C ILE A 278 19.70 -23.02 6.48
N GLU A 279 20.94 -22.56 6.68
CA GLU A 279 22.13 -23.39 6.49
C GLU A 279 22.12 -24.62 7.40
N ASN A 280 21.83 -24.45 8.69
CA ASN A 280 21.76 -25.57 9.63
C ASN A 280 20.64 -26.55 9.26
N MET A 281 19.47 -26.04 8.87
CA MET A 281 18.34 -26.87 8.44
C MET A 281 18.69 -27.70 7.21
N LEU A 282 19.28 -27.09 6.17
CA LEU A 282 19.69 -27.80 4.96
C LEU A 282 20.77 -28.85 5.28
N LYS A 283 21.75 -28.52 6.11
CA LYS A 283 22.78 -29.46 6.57
C LYS A 283 22.19 -30.70 7.23
N ASP A 284 21.20 -30.50 8.09
CA ASP A 284 20.58 -31.59 8.85
C ASP A 284 19.65 -32.44 7.97
N MET A 285 18.82 -31.79 7.15
CA MET A 285 17.83 -32.48 6.32
C MET A 285 18.44 -33.21 5.12
N LEU A 286 19.55 -32.70 4.57
CA LEU A 286 20.29 -33.33 3.48
C LEU A 286 21.43 -34.24 3.98
N ASN A 287 21.68 -34.24 5.29
CA ASN A 287 22.79 -34.96 5.92
C ASN A 287 24.16 -34.64 5.27
N ASP A 288 24.36 -33.37 4.90
CA ASP A 288 25.58 -32.86 4.27
C ASP A 288 26.07 -31.64 5.06
N LYS A 289 27.16 -31.81 5.82
CA LYS A 289 27.68 -30.77 6.72
C LYS A 289 28.48 -29.69 6.00
N ASP A 290 28.79 -29.88 4.72
CA ASP A 290 29.60 -28.96 3.92
C ASP A 290 28.76 -27.89 3.23
N ILE A 291 27.41 -27.98 3.30
CA ILE A 291 26.50 -26.98 2.73
C ILE A 291 26.80 -25.59 3.27
N VAL A 292 26.86 -24.60 2.38
CA VAL A 292 26.97 -23.19 2.76
C VAL A 292 25.84 -22.42 2.10
N VAL A 293 25.13 -21.60 2.87
CA VAL A 293 24.08 -20.74 2.32
C VAL A 293 24.64 -19.36 2.02
N GLU A 294 24.17 -18.73 0.96
CA GLU A 294 24.43 -17.33 0.61
C GLU A 294 23.09 -16.65 0.33
N ALA A 295 22.78 -15.61 1.09
CA ALA A 295 21.58 -14.82 0.92
C ALA A 295 21.87 -13.60 0.05
N LEU A 296 21.11 -13.47 -1.03
CA LEU A 296 21.09 -12.30 -1.90
C LEU A 296 19.94 -11.40 -1.46
N ASN A 297 20.18 -10.09 -1.49
CA ASN A 297 19.12 -9.12 -1.27
C ASN A 297 18.29 -9.04 -2.57
N GLY A 298 17.00 -9.40 -2.45
CA GLY A 298 16.00 -9.24 -3.50
C GLY A 298 15.90 -7.79 -3.94
#